data_AF-A0A3B6MVB6-F1
#
_entry.id   AF-A0A3B6MVB6-F1
#
_cell.length_a   1.000
_cell.length_b   1.000
_cell.length_c   1.000
_cell.angle_alpha   90.00
_cell.angle_beta   90.00
_cell.angle_gamma   90.00
#
_symmetry.space_group_name_H-M   'P 1'
#
loop_
_entity.id
_entity.type
_entity.pdbx_description
1 polymer ?
#
loop_
_entity_poly.entity_id
_entity_poly.type
_entity_poly.pdbx_seq_one_letter_code
_entity_poly.pdbx_strand_id
1 'polypeptide(L)'
;MDDAAAVASDKRRREEPPATGTGAASASEKRRRDEPEPQEPPASMDGSEDAGLDLISELPVDLRGVMLSRLPSTKGAARTAILSSRWRDTWRSTPLDLAVDDDLAGQERNRTTAVSEILAAHRGPIRRLTLETIRLGRNRYAKFDGWFRSPVLDGLEELQFYGNGNPPGLLPLRPLPLPPSALRFAPRLRAASIGGCDLPPH
;
A
#
# COMPACT_ATOMS: atom_id res chain seq x y z
N MET A 1 37.64 -1.73 46.61
CA MET A 1 36.27 -2.01 46.14
C MET A 1 36.14 -1.36 44.78
N ASP A 2 36.93 -1.80 43.79
CA ASP A 2 36.78 -3.07 43.04
C ASP A 2 35.38 -3.12 42.40
N ASP A 3 35.22 -3.22 41.09
CA ASP A 3 35.89 -4.20 40.23
C ASP A 3 36.05 -3.73 38.78
N ALA A 4 37.04 -4.34 38.12
CA ALA A 4 37.58 -4.01 36.82
C ALA A 4 36.98 -4.89 35.70
N ALA A 5 37.00 -4.35 34.49
CA ALA A 5 36.69 -5.07 33.26
C ALA A 5 37.77 -6.12 32.94
N ALA A 6 37.34 -7.29 32.45
CA ALA A 6 38.21 -8.24 31.77
C ALA A 6 37.49 -8.86 30.56
N VAL A 7 38.30 -9.03 29.51
CA VAL A 7 38.03 -9.40 28.12
C VAL A 7 37.90 -10.92 27.95
N ALA A 8 37.11 -11.38 26.98
CA ALA A 8 37.38 -12.66 26.30
C ALA A 8 36.90 -12.64 24.83
N SER A 9 37.86 -12.86 23.94
CA SER A 9 37.74 -13.07 22.49
C SER A 9 37.52 -14.55 22.14
N ASP A 10 37.38 -14.84 20.84
CA ASP A 10 37.39 -16.14 20.15
C ASP A 10 36.04 -16.90 20.16
N LYS A 11 35.55 -17.56 19.10
CA LYS A 11 36.25 -18.18 17.98
C LYS A 11 35.29 -18.41 16.81
N ARG A 12 35.78 -18.06 15.63
CA ARG A 12 35.28 -18.31 14.28
C ARG A 12 35.22 -19.81 13.98
N ARG A 13 34.10 -20.34 13.45
CA ARG A 13 34.12 -21.57 12.64
C ARG A 13 33.08 -21.50 11.51
N ARG A 14 33.57 -21.11 10.33
CA ARG A 14 33.01 -21.48 9.03
C ARG A 14 33.58 -22.84 8.68
N GLU A 15 32.75 -23.79 8.23
CA GLU A 15 33.20 -24.87 7.34
C GLU A 15 32.11 -25.24 6.32
N GLU A 16 32.51 -25.15 5.06
CA GLU A 16 32.09 -25.87 3.85
C GLU A 16 33.43 -26.34 3.19
N PRO A 17 33.50 -27.22 2.16
CA PRO A 17 32.58 -28.22 1.57
C PRO A 17 33.34 -29.60 1.47
N PRO A 18 33.14 -30.55 0.51
CA PRO A 18 33.30 -30.35 -0.93
C PRO A 18 32.27 -31.08 -1.84
N ALA A 19 32.09 -30.51 -3.03
CA ALA A 19 31.59 -31.18 -4.22
C ALA A 19 32.78 -31.55 -5.12
N THR A 20 32.88 -32.81 -5.56
CA THR A 20 33.35 -33.20 -6.90
C THR A 20 33.15 -34.70 -7.11
N GLY A 21 32.60 -35.07 -8.28
CA GLY A 21 32.46 -36.46 -8.70
C GLY A 21 31.92 -36.55 -10.13
N THR A 22 32.86 -36.49 -11.08
CA THR A 22 32.70 -36.76 -12.52
C THR A 22 32.25 -38.20 -12.79
N GLY A 23 31.46 -38.45 -13.84
CA GLY A 23 31.36 -39.80 -14.43
C GLY A 23 30.14 -40.06 -15.30
N ALA A 24 30.37 -40.23 -16.60
CA ALA A 24 29.39 -40.56 -17.63
C ALA A 24 28.92 -42.03 -17.60
N ALA A 25 27.71 -42.31 -18.10
CA ALA A 25 27.42 -43.46 -18.95
C ALA A 25 25.98 -43.42 -19.52
N SER A 26 25.91 -43.76 -20.81
CA SER A 26 24.76 -43.98 -21.68
C SER A 26 23.77 -45.04 -21.20
N ALA A 27 22.50 -44.94 -21.63
CA ALA A 27 21.80 -46.06 -22.28
C ALA A 27 20.43 -45.62 -22.82
N SER A 28 20.28 -45.76 -24.13
CA SER A 28 19.02 -45.72 -24.85
C SER A 28 18.21 -46.98 -24.56
N GLU A 29 16.97 -46.86 -24.09
CA GLU A 29 16.00 -47.95 -24.22
C GLU A 29 14.69 -47.46 -24.84
N LYS A 30 14.53 -47.93 -26.07
CA LYS A 30 13.41 -47.75 -26.98
C LYS A 30 12.42 -48.87 -26.70
N ARG A 31 11.31 -48.62 -25.99
CA ARG A 31 10.21 -49.60 -25.94
C ARG A 31 8.84 -48.93 -26.05
N ARG A 32 8.34 -49.01 -27.30
CA ARG A 32 6.99 -49.39 -27.72
C ARG A 32 5.82 -48.53 -27.21
N ARG A 33 5.36 -47.72 -28.17
CA ARG A 33 3.98 -47.29 -28.43
C ARG A 33 2.96 -48.41 -28.15
N ASP A 34 1.99 -48.13 -27.29
CA ASP A 34 0.66 -48.75 -27.31
C ASP A 34 -0.36 -47.60 -27.51
N GLU A 35 -1.12 -47.72 -28.60
CA GLU A 35 -2.18 -46.81 -29.05
C GLU A 35 -3.48 -47.13 -28.26
N PRO A 36 -4.35 -46.16 -27.98
CA PRO A 36 -5.41 -46.29 -26.99
C PRO A 36 -6.63 -47.06 -27.50
N GLU A 37 -7.26 -47.81 -26.61
CA GLU A 37 -8.57 -48.45 -26.80
C GLU A 37 -9.65 -47.36 -27.00
N PRO A 38 -10.59 -47.49 -27.97
CA PRO A 38 -11.62 -46.49 -28.20
C PRO A 38 -12.67 -46.57 -27.08
N GLN A 39 -12.57 -45.69 -26.08
CA GLN A 39 -13.65 -45.47 -25.14
C GLN A 39 -14.74 -44.63 -25.81
N GLU A 40 -15.95 -45.17 -25.86
CA GLU A 40 -17.15 -44.44 -26.28
C GLU A 40 -17.28 -43.14 -25.47
N PRO A 41 -17.57 -41.99 -26.10
CA PRO A 41 -17.73 -40.75 -25.36
C PRO A 41 -18.95 -40.89 -24.43
N PRO A 42 -18.81 -40.70 -23.11
CA PRO A 42 -19.98 -40.63 -22.26
C PRO A 42 -20.85 -39.47 -22.74
N ALA A 43 -22.13 -39.79 -22.91
CA ALA A 43 -23.21 -38.89 -23.24
C ALA A 43 -22.97 -37.52 -22.62
N SER A 44 -22.96 -36.51 -23.49
CA SER A 44 -23.15 -35.09 -23.21
C SER A 44 -23.54 -34.85 -21.76
N MET A 45 -22.53 -34.65 -20.91
CA MET A 45 -22.67 -33.87 -19.71
C MET A 45 -23.09 -32.49 -20.19
N ASP A 46 -24.39 -32.26 -20.28
CA ASP A 46 -24.99 -30.97 -19.91
C ASP A 46 -24.72 -30.77 -18.42
N GLY A 47 -23.43 -30.72 -18.07
CA GLY A 47 -22.98 -30.07 -16.87
C GLY A 47 -23.07 -28.62 -17.25
N SER A 48 -24.22 -28.01 -16.95
CA SER A 48 -24.36 -26.57 -16.93
C SER A 48 -23.06 -26.00 -16.37
N GLU A 49 -22.27 -25.41 -17.26
CA GLU A 49 -21.05 -24.71 -16.92
C GLU A 49 -21.47 -23.46 -16.15
N ASP A 50 -21.96 -23.64 -14.91
CA ASP A 50 -21.80 -22.62 -13.89
C ASP A 50 -20.33 -22.61 -13.50
N ALA A 51 -19.49 -22.31 -14.49
CA ALA A 51 -18.07 -22.09 -14.37
C ALA A 51 -17.91 -20.76 -13.65
N GLY A 52 -18.25 -20.73 -12.35
CA GLY A 52 -18.11 -19.63 -11.40
C GLY A 52 -17.86 -18.28 -12.05
N LEU A 53 -18.82 -17.79 -12.84
CA LEU A 53 -18.63 -16.56 -13.58
C LEU A 53 -18.49 -15.44 -12.56
N ASP A 54 -17.36 -14.73 -12.58
CA ASP A 54 -17.13 -13.57 -11.71
C ASP A 54 -17.93 -12.37 -12.25
N LEU A 55 -19.26 -12.47 -12.13
CA LEU A 55 -20.23 -11.49 -12.61
C LEU A 55 -19.98 -10.10 -12.02
N ILE A 56 -19.40 -10.05 -10.81
CA ILE A 56 -19.06 -8.81 -10.11
C ILE A 56 -17.88 -8.11 -10.80
N SER A 57 -16.87 -8.86 -11.26
CA SER A 57 -15.77 -8.32 -12.07
C SER A 57 -16.14 -7.96 -13.51
N GLU A 58 -17.20 -8.56 -14.07
CA GLU A 58 -17.71 -8.25 -15.41
C GLU A 58 -18.56 -6.97 -15.46
N LEU A 59 -18.89 -6.39 -14.30
CA LEU A 59 -19.60 -5.11 -14.26
C LEU A 59 -18.82 -3.99 -14.97
N PRO A 60 -19.52 -3.09 -15.69
CA PRO A 60 -18.94 -1.86 -16.21
C PRO A 60 -18.12 -1.11 -15.15
N VAL A 61 -17.06 -0.44 -15.61
CA VAL A 61 -16.11 0.27 -14.73
C VAL A 61 -16.82 1.28 -13.81
N ASP A 62 -17.85 1.95 -14.30
CA ASP A 62 -18.63 2.95 -13.55
C ASP A 62 -19.38 2.32 -12.37
N LEU A 63 -19.97 1.13 -12.57
CA LEU A 63 -20.68 0.42 -11.50
C LEU A 63 -19.73 -0.09 -10.42
N ARG A 64 -18.54 -0.55 -10.82
CA ARG A 64 -17.48 -0.91 -9.86
C ARG A 64 -16.97 0.33 -9.10
N GLY A 65 -16.87 1.48 -9.77
CA GLY A 65 -16.59 2.76 -9.12
C GLY A 65 -17.67 3.17 -8.11
N VAL A 66 -18.94 2.98 -8.44
CA VAL A 66 -20.05 3.22 -7.50
C VAL A 66 -19.92 2.28 -6.29
N MET A 67 -19.66 0.99 -6.49
CA MET A 67 -19.46 0.05 -5.38
C MET A 67 -18.30 0.48 -4.48
N LEU A 68 -17.16 0.85 -5.06
CA LEU A 68 -16.00 1.37 -4.31
C LEU A 68 -16.35 2.62 -3.49
N SER A 69 -17.12 3.55 -4.06
CA SER A 69 -17.53 4.80 -3.39
C SER A 69 -18.47 4.58 -2.20
N ARG A 70 -19.10 3.41 -2.09
CA ARG A 70 -19.99 3.04 -0.97
C ARG A 70 -19.27 2.31 0.15
N LEU A 71 -17.99 1.97 -0.03
CA LEU A 71 -17.23 1.30 1.01
C LEU A 71 -16.89 2.29 2.14
N PRO A 72 -17.06 1.88 3.41
CA PRO A 72 -16.97 2.79 4.54
C PRO A 72 -15.54 3.26 4.84
N SER A 73 -14.51 2.52 4.39
CA SER A 73 -13.12 2.87 4.64
C SER A 73 -12.25 2.70 3.39
N THR A 74 -11.17 3.49 3.32
CA THR A 74 -10.17 3.39 2.25
C THR A 74 -9.56 1.99 2.17
N LYS A 75 -9.35 1.34 3.32
CA LYS A 75 -8.85 -0.04 3.38
C LYS A 75 -9.86 -1.05 2.84
N GLY A 76 -11.14 -0.89 3.15
CA GLY A 76 -12.23 -1.69 2.57
C GLY A 76 -12.20 -1.61 1.04
N ALA A 77 -12.11 -0.39 0.50
CA ALA A 77 -11.98 -0.15 -0.93
C ALA A 77 -10.69 -0.72 -1.53
N ALA A 78 -9.55 -0.60 -0.86
CA ALA A 78 -8.30 -1.17 -1.35
C ALA A 78 -8.33 -2.72 -1.38
N ARG A 79 -9.03 -3.36 -0.43
CA ARG A 79 -9.13 -4.83 -0.36
C ARG A 79 -9.88 -5.44 -1.53
N THR A 80 -10.83 -4.73 -2.14
CA THR A 80 -11.54 -5.26 -3.33
C THR A 80 -10.61 -5.43 -4.52
N ALA A 81 -9.43 -4.79 -4.53
CA ALA A 81 -8.39 -5.01 -5.53
C ALA A 81 -7.83 -6.45 -5.57
N ILE A 82 -8.18 -7.28 -4.59
CA ILE A 82 -7.82 -8.71 -4.54
C ILE A 82 -8.80 -9.54 -5.39
N LEU A 83 -10.03 -9.07 -5.63
CA LEU A 83 -11.06 -9.82 -6.37
C LEU A 83 -10.65 -10.11 -7.82
N SER A 84 -10.15 -9.10 -8.53
CA SER A 84 -9.54 -9.28 -9.87
C SER A 84 -8.63 -8.11 -10.25
N SER A 85 -7.86 -8.28 -11.33
CA SER A 85 -7.06 -7.19 -11.92
C SER A 85 -7.93 -5.99 -12.27
N ARG A 86 -9.15 -6.23 -12.79
CA ARG A 86 -10.09 -5.17 -13.14
C ARG A 86 -10.47 -4.34 -11.91
N TRP A 87 -10.77 -4.98 -10.78
CA TRP A 87 -11.08 -4.25 -9.53
C TRP A 87 -9.91 -3.42 -9.03
N ARG A 88 -8.68 -3.94 -9.14
CA ARG A 88 -7.47 -3.20 -8.79
C ARG A 88 -7.28 -1.97 -9.66
N ASP A 89 -7.44 -2.12 -10.97
CA ASP A 89 -7.29 -1.01 -11.92
C ASP A 89 -8.37 0.06 -11.72
N THR A 90 -9.60 -0.36 -11.44
CA THR A 90 -10.68 0.55 -11.09
C THR A 90 -10.37 1.30 -9.80
N TRP A 91 -10.02 0.62 -8.70
CA TRP A 91 -9.66 1.28 -7.43
C TRP A 91 -8.51 2.28 -7.59
N ARG A 92 -7.51 1.97 -8.44
CA ARG A 92 -6.40 2.89 -8.71
C ARG A 92 -6.80 4.10 -9.55
N SER A 93 -7.91 4.08 -10.29
CA SER A 93 -8.23 5.11 -11.28
C SER A 93 -9.46 5.95 -10.92
N THR A 94 -10.34 5.44 -10.06
CA THR A 94 -11.51 6.17 -9.57
C THR A 94 -11.11 7.27 -8.58
N PRO A 95 -11.83 8.41 -8.54
CA PRO A 95 -11.59 9.43 -7.53
C PRO A 95 -11.59 8.84 -6.11
N LEU A 96 -10.59 9.18 -5.32
CA LEU A 96 -10.39 8.61 -3.99
C LEU A 96 -10.51 9.66 -2.89
N ASP A 97 -11.18 9.24 -1.82
CA ASP A 97 -11.26 9.95 -0.56
C ASP A 97 -10.37 9.19 0.45
N LEU A 98 -9.17 9.72 0.67
CA LEU A 98 -8.13 9.06 1.45
C LEU A 98 -8.23 9.47 2.92
N ALA A 99 -8.82 8.60 3.73
CA ALA A 99 -8.84 8.71 5.18
C ALA A 99 -7.74 7.84 5.79
N VAL A 100 -6.90 8.44 6.62
CA VAL A 100 -5.77 7.77 7.29
C VAL A 100 -6.09 7.65 8.78
N ASP A 101 -6.73 6.53 9.10
CA ASP A 101 -7.22 6.18 10.43
C ASP A 101 -6.53 4.89 10.96
N ASP A 102 -6.95 4.44 12.14
CA ASP A 102 -6.48 3.19 12.73
C ASP A 102 -6.95 1.93 11.97
N ASP A 103 -8.05 2.00 11.20
CA ASP A 103 -8.47 0.87 10.35
C ASP A 103 -7.45 0.67 9.23
N LEU A 104 -6.97 1.74 8.58
CA LEU A 104 -6.01 1.65 7.49
C LEU A 104 -4.77 0.84 7.88
N ALA A 105 -4.18 1.14 9.04
CA ALA A 105 -3.19 0.29 9.69
C ALA A 105 -3.05 0.62 11.19
N GLY A 106 -2.84 -0.41 12.02
CA GLY A 106 -2.77 -0.22 13.47
C GLY A 106 -1.52 0.49 14.00
N GLN A 107 -0.45 0.60 13.20
CA GLN A 107 0.78 1.29 13.60
C GLN A 107 1.01 2.53 12.76
N GLU A 108 1.40 3.64 13.39
CA GLU A 108 1.62 4.94 12.71
C GLU A 108 2.63 4.84 11.55
N ARG A 109 3.70 4.05 11.74
CA ARG A 109 4.71 3.80 10.71
C ARG A 109 4.08 3.12 9.49
N ASN A 110 3.21 2.14 9.71
CA ASN A 110 2.54 1.41 8.63
C ASN A 110 1.56 2.31 7.89
N ARG A 111 0.84 3.20 8.60
CA ARG A 111 -0.01 4.22 7.96
C ARG A 111 0.79 5.18 7.09
N THR A 112 1.94 5.63 7.59
CA THR A 112 2.87 6.50 6.84
C THR A 112 3.35 5.82 5.54
N THR A 113 3.68 4.53 5.63
CA THR A 113 4.04 3.72 4.46
C THR A 113 2.86 3.59 3.51
N ALA A 114 1.67 3.25 4.01
CA ALA A 114 0.45 3.11 3.21
C ALA A 114 0.10 4.40 2.45
N VAL A 115 0.21 5.58 3.06
CA VAL A 115 0.01 6.86 2.36
C VAL A 115 0.99 7.00 1.20
N SER A 116 2.27 6.70 1.44
CA SER A 116 3.29 6.80 0.39
C SER A 116 3.01 5.82 -0.76
N GLU A 117 2.59 4.60 -0.46
CA GLU A 117 2.26 3.58 -1.45
C GLU A 117 0.99 3.92 -2.24
N ILE A 118 -0.06 4.40 -1.56
CA ILE A 118 -1.30 4.82 -2.20
C ILE A 118 -1.03 5.99 -3.14
N LEU A 119 -0.34 7.04 -2.68
CA LEU A 119 0.00 8.20 -3.52
C LEU A 119 0.86 7.83 -4.74
N ALA A 120 1.67 6.78 -4.65
CA ALA A 120 2.51 6.31 -5.75
C ALA A 120 1.77 5.37 -6.72
N ALA A 121 0.85 4.54 -6.22
CA ALA A 121 0.14 3.54 -7.02
C ALA A 121 -1.18 4.05 -7.62
N HIS A 122 -1.79 5.05 -6.99
CA HIS A 122 -3.05 5.64 -7.44
C HIS A 122 -2.81 6.55 -8.65
N ARG A 123 -3.73 6.49 -9.63
CA ARG A 123 -3.69 7.22 -10.90
C ARG A 123 -4.87 8.19 -11.03
N GLY A 124 -5.94 7.96 -10.28
CA GLY A 124 -7.09 8.86 -10.18
C GLY A 124 -6.80 10.11 -9.34
N PRO A 125 -7.70 11.11 -9.38
CA PRO A 125 -7.59 12.28 -8.51
C PRO A 125 -7.99 11.92 -7.07
N ILE A 126 -7.21 12.39 -6.10
CA ILE A 126 -7.57 12.31 -4.69
C ILE A 126 -8.21 13.63 -4.29
N ARG A 127 -9.49 13.59 -3.90
CA ARG A 127 -10.30 14.78 -3.62
C ARG A 127 -10.27 15.17 -2.15
N ARG A 128 -10.18 14.19 -1.25
CA ARG A 128 -10.09 14.40 0.20
C ARG A 128 -8.89 13.68 0.77
N LEU A 129 -8.11 14.37 1.59
CA LEU A 129 -6.96 13.82 2.31
C LEU A 129 -7.06 14.15 3.79
N THR A 130 -7.30 13.13 4.61
CA THR A 130 -7.43 13.24 6.06
C THR A 130 -6.32 12.44 6.75
N LEU A 131 -5.43 13.15 7.45
CA LEU A 131 -4.30 12.60 8.20
C LEU A 131 -4.53 12.76 9.71
N GLU A 132 -5.59 12.15 10.24
CA GLU A 132 -5.96 12.26 11.66
C GLU A 132 -4.96 11.57 12.59
N THR A 133 -4.49 10.40 12.16
CA THR A 133 -3.69 9.51 13.01
C THR A 133 -2.18 9.55 12.68
N ILE A 134 -1.78 10.48 11.80
CA ILE A 134 -0.40 10.78 11.44
C ILE A 134 -0.18 12.27 11.69
N ARG A 135 0.64 12.63 12.67
CA ARG A 135 0.92 14.04 12.98
C ARG A 135 2.12 14.60 12.23
N LEU A 136 2.03 15.84 11.77
CA LEU A 136 3.19 16.55 11.22
C LEU A 136 4.23 16.77 12.35
N GLY A 137 5.45 16.30 12.17
CA GLY A 137 6.53 16.49 13.14
C GLY A 137 7.88 16.47 12.46
N ARG A 138 8.95 16.87 13.17
CA ARG A 138 10.30 17.02 12.60
C ARG A 138 10.76 15.80 11.79
N ASN A 139 10.56 14.60 12.34
CA ASN A 139 10.98 13.35 11.70
C ASN A 139 10.15 12.96 10.45
N ARG A 140 9.01 13.62 10.23
CA ARG A 140 8.08 13.34 9.12
C ARG A 140 7.83 14.54 8.22
N TYR A 141 8.42 15.69 8.52
CA TYR A 141 8.19 16.92 7.78
C TYR A 141 8.45 16.75 6.28
N ALA A 142 9.58 16.14 5.93
CA ALA A 142 9.93 15.84 4.54
C ALA A 142 8.95 14.85 3.88
N LYS A 143 8.34 13.93 4.65
CA LYS A 143 7.32 13.02 4.12
C LYS A 143 6.03 13.75 3.80
N PHE A 144 5.54 14.61 4.71
CA PHE A 144 4.39 15.46 4.45
C PHE A 144 4.63 16.36 3.23
N ASP A 145 5.77 17.04 3.18
CA ASP A 145 6.11 17.89 2.04
C ASP A 145 6.20 17.10 0.73
N GLY A 146 6.77 15.89 0.77
CA GLY A 146 6.82 14.98 -0.37
C GLY A 146 5.44 14.50 -0.82
N TRP A 147 4.56 14.15 0.11
CA TRP A 147 3.17 13.75 -0.19
C TRP A 147 2.42 14.88 -0.88
N PHE A 148 2.49 16.10 -0.34
CA PHE A 148 1.80 17.26 -0.90
C PHE A 148 2.34 17.69 -2.26
N ARG A 149 3.55 17.28 -2.66
CA ARG A 149 4.05 17.48 -4.03
C ARG A 149 3.46 16.49 -5.05
N SER A 150 2.79 15.43 -4.59
CA SER A 150 2.29 14.38 -5.47
C SER A 150 1.18 14.88 -6.41
N PRO A 151 1.29 14.67 -7.73
CA PRO A 151 0.32 15.20 -8.71
C PRO A 151 -1.10 14.63 -8.54
N VAL A 152 -1.25 13.44 -7.94
CA VAL A 152 -2.59 12.87 -7.66
C VAL A 152 -3.41 13.72 -6.69
N LEU A 153 -2.76 14.60 -5.93
CA LEU A 153 -3.41 15.58 -5.05
C LEU A 153 -3.72 16.91 -5.77
N ASP A 154 -3.42 17.10 -7.05
CA ASP A 154 -3.68 18.37 -7.73
C ASP A 154 -5.17 18.75 -7.71
N GLY A 155 -6.06 17.74 -7.66
CA GLY A 155 -7.50 17.89 -7.54
C GLY A 155 -8.02 17.90 -6.09
N LEU A 156 -7.18 18.17 -5.10
CA LEU A 156 -7.56 18.13 -3.69
C LEU A 156 -8.54 19.27 -3.35
N GLU A 157 -9.70 18.89 -2.81
CA GLU A 157 -10.78 19.78 -2.38
C GLU A 157 -10.85 19.88 -0.85
N GLU A 158 -10.42 18.85 -0.12
CA GLU A 158 -10.42 18.84 1.34
C GLU A 158 -9.11 18.32 1.91
N LEU A 159 -8.51 19.08 2.84
CA LEU A 159 -7.25 18.73 3.49
C LEU A 159 -7.37 18.86 5.01
N GLN A 160 -7.04 17.78 5.71
CA GLN A 160 -6.97 17.77 7.16
C GLN A 160 -5.71 17.10 7.67
N PHE A 161 -4.96 17.79 8.51
CA PHE A 161 -3.87 17.21 9.28
C PHE A 161 -3.50 18.11 10.46
N TYR A 162 -2.82 17.54 11.44
CA TYR A 162 -2.39 18.27 12.63
C TYR A 162 -0.91 18.06 12.89
N GLY A 163 -0.23 19.13 13.31
CA GLY A 163 1.12 19.08 13.83
C GLY A 163 1.19 18.47 15.21
N ASN A 164 2.36 17.93 15.53
CA ASN A 164 2.76 17.64 16.88
C ASN A 164 2.85 18.97 17.63
N GLY A 165 1.83 19.23 18.45
CA GLY A 165 2.02 20.04 19.64
C GLY A 165 3.09 19.40 20.54
N ASN A 166 3.63 20.18 21.47
CA ASN A 166 4.69 19.71 22.34
C ASN A 166 4.28 18.45 23.12
N PRO A 167 5.10 17.37 23.12
CA PRO A 167 4.85 16.26 24.02
C PRO A 167 4.95 16.75 25.48
N PRO A 168 4.10 16.26 26.39
CA PRO A 168 4.17 16.67 27.79
C PRO A 168 5.55 16.35 28.38
N GLY A 169 6.17 17.35 29.01
CA GLY A 169 7.47 17.21 29.69
C GLY A 169 8.71 17.71 28.93
N LEU A 170 8.57 18.20 27.68
CA LEU A 170 9.64 18.92 26.99
C LEU A 170 9.34 20.42 26.93
N LEU A 171 10.39 21.24 26.87
CA LEU A 171 10.28 22.68 26.61
C LEU A 171 9.40 22.90 25.38
N PRO A 172 8.56 23.96 25.37
CA PRO A 172 7.71 24.22 24.23
C PRO A 172 8.58 24.46 22.98
N LEU A 173 8.66 23.46 22.11
CA LEU A 173 9.20 23.58 20.78
C LEU A 173 8.28 24.53 20.02
N ARG A 174 8.89 25.46 19.27
CA ARG A 174 8.16 26.24 18.28
C ARG A 174 7.37 25.30 17.37
N PRO A 175 6.11 25.64 17.02
CA PRO A 175 5.38 24.91 16.00
C PRO A 175 6.22 24.82 14.72
N LEU A 176 6.06 23.72 13.97
CA LEU A 176 6.72 23.63 12.67
C LEU A 176 6.00 24.54 11.68
N PRO A 177 6.70 25.14 10.72
CA PRO A 177 6.03 25.86 9.64
C PRO A 177 5.11 24.91 8.86
N LEU A 178 4.07 25.45 8.23
CA LEU A 178 3.28 24.70 7.27
C LEU A 178 4.19 24.27 6.09
N PRO A 179 4.16 22.99 5.65
CA PRO A 179 4.84 22.58 4.43
C PRO A 179 4.39 23.47 3.25
N PRO A 180 5.30 24.18 2.56
CA PRO A 180 4.91 25.12 1.50
C PRO A 180 4.13 24.43 0.36
N SER A 181 4.42 23.16 0.12
CA SER A 181 3.70 22.30 -0.83
C SER A 181 2.21 22.16 -0.52
N ALA A 182 1.78 22.28 0.73
CA ALA A 182 0.36 22.23 1.10
C ALA A 182 -0.42 23.45 0.58
N LEU A 183 0.24 24.60 0.41
CA LEU A 183 -0.41 25.84 -0.02
C LEU A 183 -0.82 25.83 -1.49
N ARG A 184 -0.23 24.96 -2.31
CA ARG A 184 -0.56 24.87 -3.73
C ARG A 184 -2.02 24.49 -3.98
N PHE A 185 -2.67 23.88 -3.00
CA PHE A 185 -4.07 23.48 -3.06
C PHE A 185 -5.04 24.61 -2.67
N ALA A 186 -4.54 25.71 -2.08
CA ALA A 186 -5.38 26.79 -1.54
C ALA A 186 -6.44 27.33 -2.51
N PRO A 187 -6.19 27.49 -3.83
CA PRO A 187 -7.21 27.96 -4.77
C PRO A 187 -8.35 26.96 -5.04
N ARG A 188 -8.16 25.67 -4.74
CA ARG A 188 -9.11 24.58 -5.01
C ARG A 188 -9.75 24.01 -3.74
N LEU A 189 -9.13 24.24 -2.59
CA LEU A 189 -9.63 23.78 -1.30
C LEU A 189 -10.99 24.41 -0.99
N ARG A 190 -11.96 23.57 -0.68
CA ARG A 190 -13.29 23.92 -0.19
C ARG A 190 -13.34 23.87 1.33
N ALA A 191 -12.59 22.96 1.94
CA ALA A 191 -12.44 22.85 3.38
C ALA A 191 -10.99 22.51 3.75
N ALA A 192 -10.48 23.14 4.80
CA ALA A 192 -9.17 22.81 5.33
C ALA A 192 -9.18 22.88 6.86
N SER A 193 -8.66 21.85 7.50
CA SER A 193 -8.47 21.81 8.95
C SER A 193 -7.00 21.51 9.24
N ILE A 194 -6.24 22.56 9.47
CA ILE A 194 -4.80 22.50 9.70
C ILE A 194 -4.50 23.12 11.06
N GLY A 195 -3.86 22.37 11.95
CA GLY A 195 -3.52 22.85 13.29
C GLY A 195 -2.13 22.42 13.74
N GLY A 196 -1.60 23.04 14.79
CA GLY A 196 -0.30 22.66 15.37
C GLY A 196 0.93 22.99 14.50
N CYS A 197 0.78 23.90 13.54
CA CYS A 197 1.86 24.43 12.71
C CYS A 197 1.72 25.95 12.52
N ASP A 198 2.84 26.62 12.26
CA ASP A 198 2.90 28.05 11.95
C ASP A 198 2.51 28.27 10.49
N LEU A 199 1.48 29.09 10.25
CA LEU A 199 1.12 29.52 8.89
C LEU A 199 2.14 30.56 8.39
N PRO A 200 2.47 30.57 7.09
CA PRO A 200 3.36 31.59 6.54
C PRO A 200 2.71 32.98 6.65
N PRO A 201 3.54 34.05 6.76
CA PRO A 201 3.04 35.41 6.73
C PRO A 201 2.35 35.71 5.40
N HIS A 202 1.21 36.42 5.47
CA HIS A 202 0.40 36.85 4.32
C HIS A 202 1.02 38.02 3.56
#